data_AF-A0A227J0L9-F1
#
_entry.id   AF-A0A227J0L9-F1
#
_cell.length_a   1.000
_cell.length_b   1.000
_cell.length_c   1.000
_cell.angle_alpha   90.00
_cell.angle_beta   90.00
_cell.angle_gamma   90.00
#
_symmetry.space_group_name_H-M   'P 1'
#
loop_
_entity.id
_entity.type
_entity.pdbx_description
1 polymer ?
#
loop_
_entity_poly.entity_id
_entity_poly.type
_entity_poly.pdbx_seq_one_letter_code
_entity_poly.pdbx_strand_id
1 'polypeptide(L)' 'NEAIQAYKKAQNLDYLFFSITDTKHKRANMLWADDADKKVLSKAFDVKIDNDMLVLDGVTSRKRQIGPAIQQAIESL' A
#
# COMPACT_ATOMS: atom_id res chain seq x y z
N ASN A 1 4.77 11.50 5.09
CA ASN A 1 5.38 10.14 5.01
C ASN A 1 6.90 10.13 5.21
N GLU A 2 7.46 11.08 5.96
CA GLU A 2 8.92 11.24 6.11
C GLU A 2 9.61 10.02 6.75
N ALA A 3 9.04 9.46 7.81
CA ALA A 3 9.58 8.25 8.45
C ALA A 3 9.58 7.03 7.52
N ILE A 4 8.54 6.87 6.69
CA ILE A 4 8.41 5.77 5.73
C ILE A 4 9.47 5.93 4.63
N GLN A 5 9.64 7.15 4.10
CA GLN A 5 10.67 7.47 3.10
C GLN A 5 12.08 7.24 3.64
N ALA A 6 12.37 7.71 4.84
CA ALA A 6 13.67 7.53 5.47
C ALA A 6 14.01 6.04 5.65
N TYR A 7 13.05 5.24 6.12
CA TYR A 7 13.24 3.80 6.28
C TYR A 7 13.42 3.07 4.95
N LYS A 8 12.59 3.38 3.93
CA LYS A 8 12.71 2.83 2.57
C LYS A 8 14.11 3.04 2.01
N LYS A 9 14.64 4.27 2.13
CA LYS A 9 15.99 4.63 1.70
C LYS A 9 17.07 3.91 2.52
N ALA A 10 16.95 3.90 3.85
CA ALA A 10 17.95 3.28 4.73
C ALA A 10 18.07 1.76 4.51
N GLN A 11 16.97 1.09 4.13
CA GLN A 11 16.94 -0.34 3.85
C GLN A 11 17.10 -0.68 2.36
N ASN A 12 17.28 0.32 1.50
CA ASN A 12 17.39 0.16 0.04
C ASN A 12 16.26 -0.69 -0.57
N LEU A 13 15.01 -0.37 -0.20
CA LEU A 13 13.82 -1.08 -0.69
C LEU A 13 13.24 -0.40 -1.94
N ASP A 14 12.90 -1.19 -2.96
CA ASP A 14 12.23 -0.68 -4.17
C ASP A 14 10.82 -0.15 -3.85
N TYR A 15 10.11 -0.84 -2.95
CA TYR A 15 8.76 -0.48 -2.52
C TYR A 15 8.55 -0.63 -1.01
N LEU A 16 7.78 0.27 -0.41
CA LEU A 16 7.39 0.18 1.00
C LEU A 16 5.95 0.65 1.23
N PHE A 17 5.13 -0.24 1.79
CA PHE A 17 3.73 0.02 2.11
C PHE A 17 3.49 -0.16 3.60
N PHE A 18 2.74 0.76 4.20
CA PHE A 18 2.32 0.67 5.59
C PHE A 18 0.80 0.52 5.66
N SER A 19 0.32 -0.57 6.24
CA SER A 19 -1.11 -0.87 6.37
C SER A 19 -1.55 -0.75 7.81
N ILE A 20 -2.50 0.15 8.07
CA ILE A 20 -3.19 0.27 9.36
C ILE A 20 -4.52 -0.45 9.22
N THR A 21 -4.66 -1.61 9.84
CA THR A 21 -5.89 -2.41 9.78
C THR A 21 -6.81 -2.07 10.94
N ASP A 22 -8.00 -1.58 10.62
CA ASP A 22 -9.09 -1.41 11.57
C ASP A 22 -9.91 -2.71 11.59
N THR A 23 -9.74 -3.49 12.65
CA THR A 23 -10.43 -4.78 12.83
C THR A 23 -11.89 -4.62 13.21
N LYS A 24 -12.27 -3.48 13.80
CA LYS A 24 -13.66 -3.18 14.20
C LYS A 24 -14.50 -2.85 12.98
N HIS A 25 -13.99 -2.00 12.11
CA HIS A 25 -14.68 -1.57 10.89
C HIS A 25 -14.28 -2.36 9.63
N LYS A 26 -13.41 -3.38 9.80
CA LYS A 26 -12.94 -4.28 8.74
C LYS A 26 -12.41 -3.55 7.52
N ARG A 27 -11.48 -2.60 7.71
CA ARG A 27 -10.86 -1.85 6.63
C ARG A 27 -9.35 -1.71 6.82
N ALA A 28 -8.63 -1.47 5.73
CA ALA A 28 -7.21 -1.16 5.76
C ALA A 28 -6.97 0.25 5.23
N ASN A 29 -6.23 1.05 6.00
CA ASN A 29 -5.71 2.34 5.56
C ASN A 29 -4.26 2.17 5.13
N MET A 30 -3.97 2.48 3.88
CA MET A 30 -2.66 2.28 3.26
C MET A 30 -1.93 3.63 3.15
N LEU A 31 -0.69 3.64 3.60
CA LEU A 31 0.28 4.70 3.40
C LEU A 31 1.47 4.17 2.61
N TRP A 32 2.19 5.06 1.94
CA TRP A 32 3.30 4.74 1.05
C TRP A 32 4.43 5.76 1.16
N ALA A 33 5.62 5.45 0.64
CA ALA A 33 6.74 6.37 0.71
C ALA A 33 6.68 7.45 -0.37
N ASP A 34 6.48 7.05 -1.64
CA ASP A 34 6.64 7.93 -2.80
C ASP A 34 5.67 7.62 -3.96
N ASP A 35 5.77 8.37 -5.05
CA ASP A 35 4.88 8.22 -6.21
C ASP A 35 5.02 6.87 -6.93
N ALA A 36 6.17 6.19 -6.81
CA ALA A 36 6.33 4.85 -7.39
C ALA A 36 5.48 3.84 -6.61
N ASP A 37 5.52 3.90 -5.27
CA ASP A 37 4.64 3.11 -4.42
C ASP A 37 3.16 3.42 -4.67
N LYS A 38 2.82 4.71 -4.84
CA LYS A 38 1.44 5.15 -5.14
C LYS A 38 0.90 4.53 -6.42
N LYS A 39 1.73 4.45 -7.47
CA LYS A 39 1.38 3.80 -8.75
C LYS A 39 1.11 2.31 -8.58
N VAL A 40 1.94 1.61 -7.81
CA VAL A 40 1.73 0.19 -7.48
C VAL A 40 0.41 0.00 -6.74
N LEU A 41 0.13 0.80 -5.71
CA LEU A 41 -1.14 0.71 -4.95
C LEU A 41 -2.36 0.98 -5.83
N SER A 42 -2.30 2.01 -6.67
CA SER A 42 -3.39 2.37 -7.58
C SER A 42 -3.71 1.22 -8.53
N LYS A 43 -2.67 0.56 -9.06
CA LYS A 43 -2.81 -0.61 -9.94
C LYS A 43 -3.28 -1.86 -9.20
N ALA A 44 -2.75 -2.12 -8.01
CA ALA A 44 -3.08 -3.31 -7.20
C ALA A 44 -4.55 -3.38 -6.79
N PHE A 45 -5.16 -2.21 -6.55
CA PHE A 45 -6.55 -2.14 -6.09
C PHE A 45 -7.50 -1.53 -7.12
N ASP A 46 -7.01 -1.21 -8.32
CA ASP A 46 -7.77 -0.55 -9.41
C ASP A 46 -8.51 0.70 -8.93
N VAL A 47 -7.78 1.57 -8.24
CA VAL A 47 -8.31 2.80 -7.63
C VAL A 47 -7.47 4.01 -7.98
N LYS A 48 -8.13 5.15 -8.13
CA LYS A 48 -7.45 6.44 -8.21
C LYS A 48 -7.23 6.98 -6.80
N ILE A 49 -5.97 7.23 -6.45
CA ILE A 49 -5.60 7.74 -5.13
C ILE A 49 -5.45 9.26 -5.19
N ASP A 50 -6.46 9.97 -4.72
CA ASP A 50 -6.51 11.45 -4.77
C ASP A 50 -6.04 12.14 -3.47
N ASN A 51 -5.89 11.38 -2.37
CA ASN A 51 -5.45 11.87 -1.05
C ASN A 51 -4.10 11.25 -0.62
N ASP A 52 -3.61 11.62 0.56
CA ASP A 52 -2.38 11.11 1.17
C ASP A 52 -2.50 9.70 1.79
N MET A 53 -3.69 9.09 1.67
CA MET A 53 -4.00 7.77 2.21
C MET A 53 -5.04 7.07 1.34
N LEU A 54 -4.90 5.76 1.18
CA LEU A 54 -5.86 4.91 0.48
C LEU A 54 -6.65 4.08 1.50
N VAL A 55 -7.97 4.17 1.47
CA VAL A 55 -8.87 3.40 2.35
C VAL A 55 -9.44 2.22 1.57
N LEU A 56 -9.30 1.02 2.10
CA LEU A 56 -9.76 -0.22 1.50
C LEU A 56 -10.75 -0.92 2.44
N ASP A 57 -12.04 -0.73 2.19
CA ASP A 57 -13.10 -1.39 2.96
C ASP A 57 -13.14 -2.91 2.66
N GLY A 58 -13.38 -3.71 3.69
CA GLY A 58 -13.37 -5.18 3.60
C GLY A 58 -11.97 -5.82 3.58
N VAL A 59 -10.90 -5.02 3.51
CA VAL A 59 -9.52 -5.50 3.52
C VAL A 59 -9.01 -5.58 4.96
N THR A 60 -8.66 -6.78 5.41
CA THR A 60 -8.14 -7.01 6.77
C THR A 60 -6.95 -7.98 6.81
N SER A 61 -6.72 -8.75 5.73
CA SER A 61 -5.68 -9.78 5.70
C SER A 61 -4.55 -9.39 4.75
N ARG A 62 -3.38 -9.08 5.32
CA ARG A 62 -2.16 -8.84 4.54
C ARG A 62 -1.81 -10.01 3.63
N LYS A 63 -1.84 -11.25 4.15
CA LYS A 63 -1.43 -12.45 3.39
C LYS A 63 -2.40 -12.83 2.27
N ARG A 64 -3.72 -12.62 2.47
CA ARG A 64 -4.74 -13.08 1.51
C ARG A 64 -5.19 -12.00 0.53
N GLN A 65 -5.13 -10.73 0.91
CA GLN A 65 -5.74 -9.64 0.14
C GLN A 65 -4.70 -8.62 -0.34
N ILE A 66 -3.78 -8.18 0.54
CA ILE A 66 -2.83 -7.10 0.19
C ILE A 66 -1.61 -7.65 -0.59
N GLY A 67 -0.93 -8.64 -0.03
CA GLY A 67 0.30 -9.21 -0.61
C GLY A 67 0.10 -9.69 -2.05
N PRO A 68 -0.90 -10.55 -2.34
CA PRO A 68 -1.16 -11.01 -3.70
C PRO A 68 -1.48 -9.89 -4.70
N ALA A 69 -2.28 -8.89 -4.30
CA ALA A 69 -2.64 -7.76 -5.15
C ALA A 69 -1.43 -6.89 -5.52
N ILE A 70 -0.57 -6.61 -4.54
CA ILE A 70 0.69 -5.86 -4.76
C ILE A 70 1.63 -6.64 -5.67
N GLN A 71 1.80 -7.95 -5.43
CA GLN A 71 2.65 -8.79 -6.27
C GLN A 71 2.20 -8.77 -7.73
N GLN A 72 0.90 -8.99 -7.99
CA GLN A 72 0.35 -8.97 -9.34
C GLN A 72 0.53 -7.60 -10.01
N ALA A 73 0.37 -6.51 -9.26
CA ALA A 73 0.58 -5.16 -9.78
C ALA A 73 2.03 -4.94 -10.22
N ILE A 74 3.01 -5.35 -9.40
CA ILE A 74 4.44 -5.22 -9.70
C ILE A 74 4.82 -6.08 -10.89
N GLU A 75 4.38 -7.34 -10.96
CA GLU A 75 4.66 -8.25 -12.08
C GLU A 75 4.08 -7.75 -13.42
N SER A 76 3.06 -6.91 -13.35
CA SER A 76 2.39 -6.36 -14.53
C SER A 76 2.88 -4.97 -14.93
N LEU A 77 3.75 -4.32 -14.15
CA LEU A 77 4.32 -2.99 -14.46
C LEU A 77 5.30 -3.07 -15.62
#